data_AF-A0A386RHV7-F1
#
_entry.id   AF-A0A386RHV7-F1
#
_cell.length_a   1.000
_cell.length_b   1.000
_cell.length_c   1.000
_cell.angle_alpha   90.00
_cell.angle_beta   90.00
_cell.angle_gamma   90.00
#
_symmetry.space_group_name_H-M   'P 1'
#
loop_
_entity.id
_entity.type
_entity.pdbx_description
1 polymer ?
#
loop_
_entity_poly.entity_id
_entity_poly.type
_entity_poly.pdbx_seq_one_letter_code
_entity_poly.pdbx_strand_id
1 'polypeptide(L)'
;MREYIERDVLLTCWLDKGKDLFHVKINHHMGISHYLSKQGINIDCFVYKYKICNNFIVWCQLTNSKNKQAYHSSGFSAKPNIEKAVSHALSEAWGALKYKEENILSKSSSPLKDIQDYYFDIRNTNKVKVLTKYTKSCNYSNLINLSNITLRSKYQEIISVDLSIPELRNQGLYCKKVIGIGGKSMVFDYHLAPDMPKYLPLA
;
A
#
# COMPACT_ATOMS: atom_id res chain seq x y z
N MET A 1 -5.97 13.58 1.39
CA MET A 1 -7.09 12.83 2.01
C MET A 1 -7.03 11.34 1.69
N ARG A 2 -7.14 10.92 0.41
CA ARG A 2 -7.09 9.50 0.03
C ARG A 2 -5.80 8.79 0.48
N GLU A 3 -4.66 9.42 0.27
CA GLU A 3 -3.35 8.92 0.76
C GLU A 3 -3.32 8.74 2.29
N TYR A 4 -3.85 9.70 3.06
CA TYR A 4 -3.94 9.57 4.51
C TYR A 4 -4.78 8.35 4.93
N ILE A 5 -5.98 8.19 4.33
CA ILE A 5 -6.86 7.04 4.61
C ILE A 5 -6.16 5.71 4.31
N GLU A 6 -5.50 5.66 3.16
CA GLU A 6 -4.75 4.49 2.72
C GLU A 6 -3.67 4.12 3.74
N ARG A 7 -2.78 5.05 4.09
CA ARG A 7 -1.70 4.80 5.05
C ARG A 7 -2.22 4.41 6.44
N ASP A 8 -3.28 5.04 6.93
CA ASP A 8 -3.86 4.71 8.25
C ASP A 8 -4.49 3.30 8.29
N VAL A 9 -5.22 2.92 7.23
CA VAL A 9 -5.79 1.58 7.10
C VAL A 9 -4.69 0.54 7.01
N LEU A 10 -3.68 0.77 6.18
CA LEU A 10 -2.57 -0.16 6.02
C LEU A 10 -1.82 -0.36 7.33
N LEU A 11 -1.59 0.71 8.08
CA LEU A 11 -1.00 0.61 9.40
C LEU A 11 -1.87 -0.19 10.37
N THR A 12 -3.19 0.02 10.32
CA THR A 12 -4.13 -0.73 11.15
C THR A 12 -4.06 -2.22 10.85
N CYS A 13 -4.11 -2.58 9.57
CA CYS A 13 -3.99 -3.96 9.10
C CYS A 13 -2.59 -4.55 9.35
N TRP A 14 -1.55 -3.71 9.33
CA TRP A 14 -0.21 -4.12 9.70
C TRP A 14 -0.18 -4.52 11.17
N LEU A 15 -0.62 -3.65 12.08
CA LEU A 15 -0.64 -3.91 13.52
C LEU A 15 -1.48 -5.12 13.91
N ASP A 16 -2.52 -5.44 13.14
CA ASP A 16 -3.39 -6.59 13.40
C ASP A 16 -2.99 -7.88 12.64
N LYS A 17 -1.89 -7.85 11.88
CA LYS A 17 -1.37 -8.97 11.07
C LYS A 17 -2.37 -9.43 9.99
N GLY A 18 -3.09 -8.48 9.42
CA GLY A 18 -3.98 -8.63 8.27
C GLY A 18 -5.36 -9.19 8.60
N LYS A 19 -5.80 -9.11 9.86
CA LYS A 19 -7.13 -9.62 10.30
C LYS A 19 -8.28 -8.97 9.54
N ASP A 20 -8.10 -7.71 9.16
CA ASP A 20 -9.10 -6.91 8.48
C ASP A 20 -8.89 -6.83 6.96
N LEU A 21 -8.03 -7.69 6.42
CA LEU A 21 -7.76 -7.80 5.00
C LEU A 21 -8.39 -9.07 4.41
N PHE A 22 -8.98 -8.90 3.24
CA PHE A 22 -9.36 -10.00 2.37
C PHE A 22 -8.29 -10.26 1.33
N HIS A 23 -7.77 -11.48 1.22
CA HIS A 23 -6.99 -11.93 0.08
C HIS A 23 -7.94 -12.26 -1.07
N VAL A 24 -7.75 -11.60 -2.21
CA VAL A 24 -8.62 -11.66 -3.38
C VAL A 24 -7.85 -12.16 -4.58
N LYS A 25 -8.38 -13.19 -5.23
CA LYS A 25 -7.88 -13.61 -6.55
C LYS A 25 -8.38 -12.62 -7.61
N ILE A 26 -7.47 -11.79 -8.14
CA ILE A 26 -7.78 -10.82 -9.19
C ILE A 26 -7.84 -11.51 -10.57
N ASN A 27 -8.64 -10.95 -11.47
CA ASN A 27 -8.70 -11.39 -12.86
C ASN A 27 -7.39 -11.01 -13.59
N HIS A 28 -6.87 -11.89 -14.44
CA HIS A 28 -5.66 -11.68 -15.24
C HIS A 28 -5.72 -10.45 -16.15
N HIS A 29 -6.90 -9.89 -16.42
CA HIS A 29 -7.05 -8.70 -17.26
C HIS A 29 -7.17 -7.38 -16.48
N MET A 30 -6.98 -7.38 -15.16
CA MET A 30 -7.05 -6.15 -14.36
C MET A 30 -5.74 -5.37 -14.41
N GLY A 31 -5.75 -4.17 -14.98
CA GLY A 31 -4.57 -3.30 -15.07
C GLY A 31 -3.40 -4.00 -15.76
N ILE A 32 -2.22 -3.98 -15.13
CA ILE A 32 -1.00 -4.61 -15.66
C ILE A 32 -0.82 -6.09 -15.27
N SER A 33 -1.81 -6.73 -14.65
CA SER A 33 -1.68 -8.09 -14.10
C SER A 33 -1.29 -9.16 -15.14
N HIS A 34 -1.84 -9.10 -16.36
CA HIS A 34 -1.45 -10.01 -17.46
C HIS A 34 0.03 -9.88 -17.81
N TYR A 35 0.49 -8.63 -17.93
CA TYR A 35 1.89 -8.34 -18.26
C TYR A 35 2.82 -8.84 -17.15
N LEU A 36 2.50 -8.57 -15.89
CA LEU A 36 3.26 -9.05 -14.73
C LEU A 36 3.32 -10.60 -14.70
N SER A 37 2.20 -11.26 -14.97
CA SER A 37 2.13 -12.73 -15.04
C SER A 37 3.08 -13.29 -16.11
N LYS A 38 3.13 -12.67 -17.31
CA LYS A 38 4.07 -13.04 -18.38
C LYS A 38 5.54 -12.88 -17.99
N GLN A 39 5.85 -11.91 -17.13
CA GLN A 39 7.21 -11.72 -16.60
C GLN A 39 7.58 -12.77 -15.53
N GLY A 40 6.61 -13.57 -15.07
CA GLY A 40 6.77 -14.52 -13.97
C GLY A 40 6.73 -13.84 -12.60
N ILE A 41 6.07 -12.69 -12.50
CA ILE A 41 5.83 -11.97 -11.25
C ILE A 41 4.56 -12.51 -10.60
N ASN A 42 4.68 -12.97 -9.37
CA ASN A 42 3.52 -13.38 -8.57
C ASN A 42 2.85 -12.15 -7.97
N ILE A 43 1.52 -12.15 -7.93
CA ILE A 43 0.69 -11.06 -7.42
C ILE A 43 -0.18 -11.59 -6.28
N ASP A 44 -0.05 -10.98 -5.11
CA ASP A 44 -1.02 -11.11 -4.02
C ASP A 44 -1.80 -9.79 -3.89
N CYS A 45 -3.13 -9.87 -3.86
CA CYS A 45 -4.01 -8.70 -3.79
C CYS A 45 -4.87 -8.75 -2.54
N PHE A 46 -4.75 -7.74 -1.70
CA PHE A 46 -5.48 -7.61 -0.46
C PHE A 46 -6.43 -6.42 -0.50
N VAL A 47 -7.65 -6.60 0.00
CA VAL A 47 -8.67 -5.55 0.05
C VAL A 47 -9.12 -5.39 1.49
N TYR A 48 -9.14 -4.15 1.99
CA TYR A 48 -9.66 -3.87 3.32
C TYR A 48 -11.14 -4.25 3.42
N LYS A 49 -11.55 -4.84 4.55
CA LYS A 49 -12.93 -5.35 4.74
C LYS A 49 -14.03 -4.27 4.74
N TYR A 50 -13.66 -2.99 4.66
CA TYR A 50 -14.58 -1.87 4.56
C TYR A 50 -14.21 -0.91 3.44
N LYS A 51 -15.21 -0.23 2.87
CA LYS A 51 -15.00 1.00 2.09
C LYS A 51 -14.91 2.18 3.05
N ILE A 52 -14.09 3.19 2.73
CA ILE A 52 -14.04 4.45 3.48
C ILE A 52 -14.42 5.60 2.56
N CYS A 53 -15.53 6.27 2.87
CA CYS A 53 -16.13 7.29 2.00
C CYS A 53 -16.24 6.80 0.55
N ASN A 54 -16.79 5.59 0.40
CA ASN A 54 -16.96 4.84 -0.85
C ASN A 54 -15.67 4.42 -1.55
N ASN A 55 -14.48 4.64 -0.98
CA ASN A 55 -13.23 4.17 -1.56
C ASN A 55 -12.93 2.74 -1.10
N PHE A 56 -12.64 1.86 -2.05
CA PHE A 56 -11.93 0.62 -1.81
C PHE A 56 -10.49 0.94 -1.46
N ILE A 57 -9.98 0.28 -0.42
CA ILE A 57 -8.58 0.35 -0.01
C ILE A 57 -7.92 -0.98 -0.40
N VAL A 58 -6.95 -0.90 -1.30
CA VAL A 58 -6.30 -2.06 -1.90
C VAL A 58 -4.81 -2.02 -1.62
N TRP A 59 -4.24 -3.19 -1.35
CA TRP A 59 -2.82 -3.44 -1.22
C TRP A 59 -2.42 -4.57 -2.15
N CYS A 60 -1.55 -4.30 -3.12
CA CYS A 60 -0.95 -5.34 -3.95
C CYS A 60 0.50 -5.57 -3.53
N GLN A 61 0.88 -6.84 -3.46
CA GLN A 61 2.26 -7.27 -3.28
C GLN A 61 2.72 -8.00 -4.55
N LEU A 62 3.92 -7.68 -5.02
CA LEU A 62 4.55 -8.35 -6.16
C LEU A 62 5.77 -9.12 -5.67
N THR A 63 5.92 -10.36 -6.13
CA THR A 63 7.10 -11.17 -5.87
C THR A 63 7.80 -11.54 -7.19
N ASN A 64 9.06 -11.15 -7.34
CA ASN A 64 9.95 -11.48 -8.44
C ASN A 64 10.97 -12.55 -8.03
N SER A 65 10.59 -13.82 -8.21
CA SER A 65 11.46 -14.95 -7.84
C SER A 65 12.78 -15.01 -8.63
N LYS A 66 12.91 -14.28 -9.74
CA LYS A 66 14.11 -14.27 -10.58
C LYS A 66 15.18 -13.29 -10.08
N ASN A 67 14.80 -12.28 -9.29
CA ASN A 67 15.72 -11.24 -8.83
C ASN A 67 15.73 -11.15 -7.30
N LYS A 68 16.77 -11.70 -6.66
CA LYS A 68 16.88 -11.71 -5.18
C LYS A 68 17.10 -10.31 -4.56
N GLN A 69 17.59 -9.35 -5.34
CA GLN A 69 17.89 -7.99 -4.89
C GLN A 69 16.74 -7.01 -5.15
N ALA A 70 15.79 -7.39 -6.00
CA ALA A 70 14.51 -6.75 -6.23
C ALA A 70 13.42 -7.83 -6.14
N TYR A 71 13.34 -8.50 -5.00
CA TYR A 71 12.54 -9.71 -4.83
C TYR A 71 11.07 -9.41 -4.57
N HIS A 72 10.79 -8.37 -3.82
CA HIS A 72 9.44 -8.05 -3.39
C HIS A 72 9.18 -6.55 -3.43
N SER A 73 7.96 -6.17 -3.79
CA SER A 73 7.49 -4.77 -3.78
C SER A 73 6.02 -4.72 -3.43
N SER A 74 5.53 -3.54 -3.08
CA SER A 74 4.13 -3.33 -2.77
C SER A 74 3.63 -1.99 -3.31
N GLY A 75 2.32 -1.92 -3.51
CA GLY A 75 1.64 -0.70 -3.95
C GLY A 75 0.24 -0.66 -3.36
N PHE A 76 -0.31 0.54 -3.26
CA PHE A 76 -1.50 0.80 -2.49
C PHE A 76 -2.45 1.72 -3.24
N SER A 77 -3.73 1.67 -2.90
CA SER A 77 -4.69 2.54 -3.55
C SER A 77 -5.97 2.71 -2.77
N ALA A 78 -6.43 3.94 -2.68
CA ALA A 78 -7.78 4.29 -2.28
C ALA A 78 -8.57 4.88 -3.47
N LYS A 79 -9.51 4.12 -4.06
CA LYS A 79 -10.38 4.59 -5.17
C LYS A 79 -11.83 4.10 -5.05
N PRO A 80 -12.82 4.83 -5.60
CA PRO A 80 -14.23 4.42 -5.56
C PRO A 80 -14.57 3.16 -6.36
N ASN A 81 -13.76 2.85 -7.38
CA ASN A 81 -13.93 1.67 -8.21
C ASN A 81 -12.80 0.69 -7.91
N ILE A 82 -13.15 -0.56 -7.62
CA ILE A 82 -12.21 -1.60 -7.20
C ILE A 82 -11.20 -1.96 -8.30
N GLU A 83 -11.60 -1.99 -9.57
CA GLU A 83 -10.67 -2.26 -10.68
C GLU A 83 -9.62 -1.16 -10.83
N LYS A 84 -10.06 0.11 -10.71
CA LYS A 84 -9.16 1.26 -10.70
C LYS A 84 -8.25 1.25 -9.47
N ALA A 85 -8.75 0.81 -8.32
CA ALA A 85 -7.95 0.68 -7.10
C ALA A 85 -6.84 -0.37 -7.29
N VAL A 86 -7.21 -1.57 -7.76
CA VAL A 86 -6.26 -2.68 -8.07
C VAL A 86 -5.24 -2.26 -9.12
N SER A 87 -5.70 -1.68 -10.24
CA SER A 87 -4.81 -1.25 -11.33
C SER A 87 -3.76 -0.24 -10.83
N HIS A 88 -4.18 0.75 -10.04
CA HIS A 88 -3.28 1.75 -9.50
C HIS A 88 -2.27 1.15 -8.49
N ALA A 89 -2.74 0.28 -7.58
CA ALA A 89 -1.86 -0.40 -6.64
C ALA A 89 -0.83 -1.30 -7.33
N LEU A 90 -1.22 -1.99 -8.42
CA LEU A 90 -0.27 -2.78 -9.23
C LEU A 90 0.75 -1.89 -9.93
N SER A 91 0.32 -0.77 -10.52
CA SER A 91 1.23 0.18 -11.17
C SER A 91 2.24 0.78 -10.21
N GLU A 92 1.82 1.14 -8.99
CA GLU A 92 2.72 1.66 -7.96
C GLU A 92 3.74 0.60 -7.53
N ALA A 93 3.27 -0.63 -7.24
CA ALA A 93 4.15 -1.75 -6.88
C ALA A 93 5.18 -2.04 -7.98
N TRP A 94 4.74 -2.05 -9.23
CA TRP A 94 5.62 -2.30 -10.37
C TRP A 94 6.62 -1.17 -10.60
N GLY A 95 6.18 0.09 -10.46
CA GLY A 95 7.06 1.25 -10.53
C GLY A 95 8.17 1.18 -9.48
N ALA A 96 7.81 0.86 -8.22
CA ALA A 96 8.77 0.67 -7.14
C ALA A 96 9.76 -0.46 -7.44
N LEU A 97 9.28 -1.59 -7.99
CA LEU A 97 10.13 -2.71 -8.40
C LEU A 97 11.12 -2.32 -9.50
N LYS A 98 10.66 -1.63 -10.55
CA LYS A 98 11.51 -1.22 -11.66
C LYS A 98 12.54 -0.20 -11.25
N TYR A 99 12.15 0.78 -10.43
CA TYR A 99 13.07 1.74 -9.85
C TYR A 99 14.20 1.04 -9.05
N LYS A 100 13.87 -0.01 -8.30
CA LYS A 100 14.88 -0.81 -7.59
C LYS A 100 15.83 -1.54 -8.55
N GLU A 101 15.28 -2.16 -9.60
CA GLU A 101 16.09 -2.84 -10.63
C GLU A 101 17.05 -1.88 -11.34
N GLU A 102 16.59 -0.67 -11.67
CA GLU A 102 17.41 0.38 -12.28
C GLU A 102 18.53 0.87 -11.35
N ASN A 103 18.24 1.05 -10.06
CA ASN A 103 19.25 1.43 -9.07
C ASN A 103 20.34 0.35 -8.90
N ILE A 104 19.96 -0.94 -8.98
CA ILE A 104 20.93 -2.04 -8.96
C ILE A 104 21.83 -1.98 -10.20
N LEU A 105 21.26 -1.79 -11.39
CA LEU A 105 22.01 -1.74 -12.64
C LEU A 105 22.97 -0.54 -12.71
N SER A 106 22.49 0.63 -12.27
CA SER A 106 23.27 1.88 -12.28
C SER A 106 24.27 2.00 -11.13
N LYS A 107 24.29 1.05 -10.18
CA LYS A 107 25.10 1.10 -8.94
C LYS A 107 24.89 2.40 -8.16
N SER A 108 23.72 3.02 -8.28
CA SER A 108 23.39 4.27 -7.61
C SER A 108 23.17 4.00 -6.11
N SER A 109 23.67 4.89 -5.25
CA SER A 109 23.35 4.85 -3.82
C SER A 109 22.12 5.71 -3.56
N SER A 110 20.97 5.08 -3.34
CA SER A 110 19.78 5.78 -2.84
C SER A 110 19.98 6.18 -1.37
N PRO A 111 19.73 7.45 -0.99
CA PRO A 111 19.78 7.89 0.41
C PRO A 111 18.68 7.27 1.30
N LEU A 112 17.67 6.61 0.71
CA LEU A 112 16.61 5.87 1.43
C LEU A 112 16.89 4.35 1.54
N LYS A 113 18.17 3.97 1.53
CA LYS A 113 18.67 2.59 1.41
C LYS A 113 17.97 1.59 2.33
N ASP A 114 17.87 1.88 3.62
CA ASP A 114 17.55 0.83 4.60
C ASP A 114 16.09 0.34 4.54
N ILE A 115 15.12 1.23 4.33
CA ILE A 115 13.69 0.86 4.27
C ILE A 115 13.40 0.13 2.95
N GLN A 116 13.90 0.68 1.84
CA GLN A 116 13.71 0.08 0.52
C GLN A 116 14.39 -1.30 0.48
N ASP A 117 15.68 -1.38 0.84
CA ASP A 117 16.43 -2.65 0.79
C ASP A 117 15.80 -3.73 1.66
N TYR A 118 15.19 -3.36 2.80
CA TYR A 118 14.50 -4.32 3.66
C TYR A 118 13.36 -5.05 2.93
N TYR A 119 12.51 -4.33 2.20
CA TYR A 119 11.33 -4.90 1.54
C TYR A 119 11.64 -5.58 0.22
N PHE A 120 12.73 -5.19 -0.45
CA PHE A 120 13.18 -5.82 -1.70
C PHE A 120 14.03 -7.08 -1.48
N ASP A 121 14.53 -7.33 -0.28
CA ASP A 121 15.42 -8.47 0.02
C ASP A 121 14.63 -9.74 0.34
N ILE A 122 14.94 -10.81 -0.41
CA ILE A 122 14.37 -12.16 -0.20
C ILE A 122 14.49 -12.65 1.24
N ARG A 123 15.55 -12.29 1.98
CA ARG A 123 15.79 -12.72 3.36
C ARG A 123 14.73 -12.20 4.34
N ASN A 124 14.08 -11.10 4.00
CA ASN A 124 13.02 -10.50 4.83
C ASN A 124 11.62 -10.98 4.44
N THR A 125 11.46 -11.75 3.34
CA THR A 125 10.16 -12.21 2.84
C THR A 125 9.31 -12.89 3.91
N ASN A 126 9.89 -13.79 4.71
CA ASN A 126 9.14 -14.48 5.77
C ASN A 126 8.67 -13.52 6.88
N LYS A 127 9.45 -12.46 7.16
CA LYS A 127 9.04 -11.39 8.08
C LYS A 127 7.89 -10.59 7.47
N VAL A 128 7.98 -10.24 6.19
CA VAL A 128 6.93 -9.51 5.46
C VAL A 128 5.62 -10.32 5.37
N LYS A 129 5.69 -11.66 5.23
CA LYS A 129 4.49 -12.52 5.22
C LYS A 129 3.71 -12.50 6.54
N VAL A 130 4.32 -12.09 7.66
CA VAL A 130 3.60 -11.93 8.94
C VAL A 130 2.48 -10.90 8.81
N LEU A 131 2.64 -9.90 7.93
CA LEU A 131 1.67 -8.81 7.73
C LEU A 131 0.33 -9.28 7.19
N THR A 132 0.31 -10.41 6.50
CA THR A 132 -0.86 -10.97 5.82
C THR A 132 -1.27 -12.32 6.42
N LYS A 133 -0.68 -12.70 7.57
CA LYS A 133 -0.84 -14.01 8.22
C LYS A 133 -2.29 -14.37 8.53
N TYR A 134 -3.11 -13.42 8.95
CA TYR A 134 -4.51 -13.65 9.32
C TYR A 134 -5.51 -13.12 8.29
N THR A 135 -5.06 -12.87 7.06
CA THR A 135 -5.95 -12.51 5.95
C THR A 135 -6.95 -13.63 5.67
N LYS A 136 -8.16 -13.24 5.26
CA LYS A 136 -9.22 -14.19 4.87
C LYS A 136 -9.38 -14.19 3.36
N SER A 137 -9.59 -15.35 2.74
CA SER A 137 -9.93 -15.39 1.32
C SER A 137 -11.33 -14.80 1.08
N CYS A 138 -11.48 -14.01 0.02
CA CYS A 138 -12.77 -13.47 -0.41
C CYS A 138 -12.90 -13.52 -1.93
N ASN A 139 -14.06 -13.92 -2.41
CA ASN A 139 -14.37 -13.86 -3.84
C ASN A 139 -14.52 -12.41 -4.28
N TYR A 140 -13.97 -12.10 -5.46
CA TYR A 140 -14.01 -10.76 -6.04
C TYR A 140 -15.44 -10.19 -6.12
N SER A 141 -16.42 -11.02 -6.49
CA SER A 141 -17.84 -10.66 -6.58
C SER A 141 -18.43 -10.16 -5.26
N ASN A 142 -17.87 -10.58 -4.12
CA ASN A 142 -18.38 -10.18 -2.80
C ASN A 142 -17.87 -8.79 -2.38
N LEU A 143 -16.87 -8.22 -3.05
CA LEU A 143 -16.30 -6.92 -2.70
C LEU A 143 -17.27 -5.76 -2.92
N ILE A 144 -18.22 -5.89 -3.84
CA ILE A 144 -19.22 -4.84 -4.08
C ILE A 144 -20.07 -4.57 -2.82
N ASN A 145 -20.28 -5.61 -2.00
CA ASN A 145 -21.13 -5.62 -0.82
C ASN A 145 -20.40 -5.19 0.47
N LEU A 146 -19.14 -4.76 0.40
CA LEU A 146 -18.43 -4.27 1.57
C LEU A 146 -19.19 -3.09 2.20
N SER A 147 -19.29 -3.09 3.53
CA SER A 147 -19.88 -1.97 4.26
C SER A 147 -19.05 -0.70 4.05
N ASN A 148 -19.72 0.44 3.98
CA ASN A 148 -19.07 1.74 3.84
C ASN A 148 -19.04 2.46 5.19
N ILE A 149 -17.84 2.88 5.59
CA ILE A 149 -17.57 3.63 6.81
C ILE A 149 -17.29 5.09 6.42
N THR A 150 -17.85 6.02 7.17
CA THR A 150 -17.60 7.46 6.97
C THR A 150 -16.26 7.87 7.59
N LEU A 151 -15.72 9.02 7.17
CA LEU A 151 -14.55 9.58 7.87
C LEU A 151 -14.81 9.82 9.36
N ARG A 152 -15.99 10.38 9.70
CA ARG A 152 -16.35 10.71 11.09
C ARG A 152 -16.48 9.49 12.01
N SER A 153 -16.81 8.34 11.45
CA SER A 153 -16.88 7.09 12.22
C SER A 153 -15.51 6.43 12.43
N LYS A 154 -14.48 6.84 11.68
CA LYS A 154 -13.13 6.29 11.79
C LYS A 154 -12.17 7.25 12.51
N TYR A 155 -12.38 8.56 12.34
CA TYR A 155 -11.51 9.59 12.89
C TYR A 155 -12.34 10.56 13.72
N GLN A 156 -11.78 10.97 14.85
CA GLN A 156 -12.39 11.98 15.71
C GLN A 156 -12.48 13.32 14.97
N GLU A 157 -11.43 13.66 14.23
CA GLU A 157 -11.35 14.89 13.44
C GLU A 157 -10.44 14.70 12.23
N ILE A 158 -10.68 15.45 11.16
CA ILE A 158 -9.74 15.57 10.03
C ILE A 158 -9.37 17.03 9.85
N ILE A 159 -8.08 17.32 9.96
CA ILE A 159 -7.49 18.63 9.78
C ILE A 159 -6.78 18.66 8.42
N SER A 160 -7.00 19.72 7.65
CA SER A 160 -6.27 19.98 6.41
C SER A 160 -5.48 21.27 6.56
N VAL A 161 -4.15 21.15 6.54
CA VAL A 161 -3.21 22.27 6.63
C VAL A 161 -2.75 22.63 5.22
N ASP A 162 -2.90 23.89 4.82
CA ASP A 162 -2.34 24.41 3.57
C ASP A 162 -0.84 24.64 3.75
N LEU A 163 -0.03 24.01 2.91
CA LEU A 163 1.43 24.14 2.89
C LEU A 163 1.91 24.72 1.55
N SER A 164 1.00 25.34 0.79
CA SER A 164 1.33 25.88 -0.52
C SER A 164 2.31 27.05 -0.38
N ILE A 165 3.37 27.01 -1.17
CA ILE A 165 4.31 28.13 -1.34
C ILE A 165 3.59 29.20 -2.18
N PRO A 166 3.45 30.45 -1.72
CA PRO A 166 2.65 31.48 -2.40
C PRO A 166 3.01 31.66 -3.89
N GLU A 167 4.30 31.63 -4.21
CA GLU A 167 4.85 31.78 -5.55
C GLU A 167 4.41 30.64 -6.49
N LEU A 168 4.28 29.43 -5.97
CA LEU A 168 3.81 28.26 -6.71
C LEU A 168 2.28 28.20 -6.79
N ARG A 169 1.59 28.73 -5.78
CA ARG A 169 0.13 28.82 -5.75
C ARG A 169 -0.41 29.67 -6.89
N ASN A 170 0.27 30.76 -7.22
CA ASN A 170 -0.06 31.61 -8.36
C ASN A 170 0.10 30.88 -9.71
N GLN A 171 0.84 29.77 -9.73
CA GLN A 171 0.97 28.88 -10.90
C GLN A 171 -0.03 27.71 -10.86
N GLY A 172 -0.96 27.69 -9.90
CA GLY A 172 -1.95 26.62 -9.74
C GLY A 172 -1.44 25.39 -8.99
N LEU A 173 -0.28 25.46 -8.34
CA LEU A 173 0.27 24.36 -7.53
C LEU A 173 -0.16 24.51 -6.07
N TYR A 174 -0.90 23.52 -5.57
CA TYR A 174 -1.41 23.50 -4.21
C TYR A 174 -0.83 22.32 -3.43
N CYS A 175 -0.34 22.58 -2.23
CA CYS A 175 0.15 21.56 -1.32
C CYS A 175 -0.68 21.57 -0.04
N LYS A 176 -1.14 20.40 0.40
CA LYS A 176 -1.90 20.25 1.64
C LYS A 176 -1.42 19.05 2.42
N LYS A 177 -1.22 19.21 3.72
CA LYS A 177 -1.07 18.09 4.65
C LYS A 177 -2.41 17.78 5.29
N VAL A 178 -2.82 16.52 5.23
CA VAL A 178 -4.02 16.04 5.93
C VAL A 178 -3.60 15.24 7.15
N ILE A 179 -4.23 15.53 8.28
CA ILE A 179 -4.01 14.89 9.58
C ILE A 179 -5.37 14.38 10.06
N GLY A 180 -5.44 13.12 10.49
CA GLY A 180 -6.66 12.56 11.09
C GLY A 180 -6.46 12.23 12.56
N ILE A 181 -7.15 12.97 13.42
CA ILE A 181 -7.13 12.76 14.87
C ILE A 181 -7.85 11.46 15.22
N GLY A 182 -7.20 10.66 16.06
CA GLY A 182 -7.67 9.33 16.45
C GLY A 182 -7.27 8.20 15.48
N GLY A 183 -6.61 8.51 14.36
CA GLY A 183 -6.03 7.50 13.47
C GLY A 183 -4.79 6.85 14.08
N LYS A 184 -4.55 5.57 13.79
CA LYS A 184 -3.34 4.85 14.26
C LYS A 184 -2.06 5.45 13.71
N SER A 185 -2.13 6.07 12.52
CA SER A 185 -1.01 6.72 11.86
C SER A 185 -0.42 7.91 12.64
N MET A 186 -1.17 8.50 13.58
CA MET A 186 -0.68 9.59 14.41
C MET A 186 0.30 9.17 15.51
N VAL A 187 0.16 7.94 16.01
CA VAL A 187 0.89 7.44 17.18
C VAL A 187 1.85 6.32 16.81
N PHE A 188 2.11 6.15 15.52
CA PHE A 188 2.90 5.03 15.05
C PHE A 188 4.39 5.24 15.30
N ASP A 189 4.96 4.27 15.98
CA ASP A 189 6.40 4.11 16.15
C ASP A 189 6.73 2.61 15.95
N TYR A 190 7.79 2.35 15.17
CA TYR A 190 8.31 1.01 14.91
C TYR A 190 8.68 0.26 16.19
N HIS A 191 9.09 0.98 17.25
CA HIS A 191 9.45 0.39 18.54
C HIS A 191 8.25 -0.19 19.30
N LEU A 192 7.01 0.17 18.93
CA LEU A 192 5.79 -0.27 19.61
C LEU A 192 5.28 -1.64 19.13
N ALA A 193 5.95 -2.27 18.16
CA ALA A 193 5.52 -3.54 17.58
C ALA A 193 6.71 -4.50 17.30
N PRO A 194 7.32 -5.09 18.35
CA PRO A 194 8.56 -5.87 18.23
C PRO A 194 8.43 -7.17 17.41
N ASP A 195 7.21 -7.72 17.30
CA ASP A 195 6.92 -8.93 16.53
C ASP A 195 6.66 -8.66 15.03
N MET A 196 6.79 -7.41 14.61
CA MET A 196 6.48 -6.97 13.25
C MET A 196 7.76 -6.70 12.44
N PRO A 197 7.67 -6.63 11.10
CA PRO A 197 8.79 -6.20 10.27
C PRO A 197 9.37 -4.85 10.73
N LYS A 198 10.68 -4.68 10.56
CA LYS A 198 11.42 -3.52 11.08
C LYS A 198 10.88 -2.18 10.55
N TYR A 199 10.37 -2.18 9.33
CA TYR A 199 9.83 -1.00 8.67
C TYR A 199 8.37 -1.23 8.26
N LEU A 200 7.69 -0.20 7.76
CA LEU A 200 6.37 -0.31 7.14
C LEU A 200 6.59 -0.45 5.63
N PRO A 201 5.76 -1.22 4.92
CA PRO A 201 5.89 -1.30 3.48
C PRO A 201 5.52 0.07 2.93
N LEU A 202 6.51 0.74 2.35
CA LEU A 202 6.30 1.96 1.58
C LEU A 202 6.16 1.56 0.11
N ALA A 203 5.31 2.30 -0.58
CA ALA A 203 5.19 2.28 -2.02
C ALA A 203 5.57 3.66 -2.54
#